data_AF-A0A7S1WDV4-F1
#
_entry.id   AF-A0A7S1WDV4-F1
#
_cell.length_a   1.000
_cell.length_b   1.000
_cell.length_c   1.000
_cell.angle_alpha   90.00
_cell.angle_beta   90.00
_cell.angle_gamma   90.00
#
_symmetry.space_group_name_H-M   'P 1'
#
loop_
_entity.id
_entity.type
_entity.pdbx_description
1 polymer ?
#
loop_
_entity_poly.entity_id
_entity_poly.type
_entity_poly.pdbx_seq_one_letter_code
_entity_poly.pdbx_strand_id
1 'polypeptide(L)'
;PGGNYRCGLSGVDLNRQWRHPSESLHSSVHGLKRLIQRSKRHKACCMYIDLHGHSRKCGLFSYACAQYPKDDYRRFTVRMYPKLLSMLMPEFTPGNCRWRIGKGKRGTARCVVAKDLGLAETYTIEASFFGAAPTPARESRAGDDGKEATQLQRASSKMMVTGSIEAEQPGQVTILFTTAKLEQCGANLA
;
A
#
# COMPACT_ATOMS: atom_id res chain seq x y z
N PRO A 1 -4.25 17.55 20.99
CA PRO A 1 -4.36 16.20 21.60
C PRO A 1 -4.31 15.09 20.53
N GLY A 2 -3.24 14.28 20.54
CA GLY A 2 -3.22 12.94 19.93
C GLY A 2 -2.94 12.82 18.42
N GLY A 3 -2.03 13.62 17.84
CA GLY A 3 -1.56 13.46 16.47
C GLY A 3 -0.67 12.22 16.29
N ASN A 4 -1.22 11.01 16.42
CA ASN A 4 -0.46 9.79 16.18
C ASN A 4 -0.25 9.60 14.67
N TYR A 5 0.95 9.97 14.22
CA TYR A 5 1.46 9.72 12.87
C TYR A 5 1.70 8.23 12.60
N ARG A 6 1.82 7.41 13.65
CA ARG A 6 2.22 5.99 13.53
C ARG A 6 1.61 5.02 14.55
N CYS A 7 0.83 5.48 15.54
CA CYS A 7 0.44 4.64 16.67
C CYS A 7 -1.07 4.40 16.72
N GLY A 8 -1.47 3.13 16.79
CA GLY A 8 -2.86 2.76 17.14
C GLY A 8 -3.22 3.19 18.57
N LEU A 9 -4.43 2.88 19.03
CA LEU A 9 -4.90 3.12 20.41
C LEU A 9 -3.97 2.51 21.47
N SER A 10 -3.18 1.49 21.11
CA SER A 10 -2.17 0.84 21.94
C SER A 10 -0.78 1.50 21.92
N GLY A 11 -0.60 2.65 21.25
CA GLY A 11 0.67 3.40 21.26
C GLY A 11 1.79 2.81 20.40
N VAL A 12 1.53 1.73 19.65
CA VAL A 12 2.54 1.01 18.84
C VAL A 12 2.34 1.16 17.33
N ASP A 13 3.44 1.07 16.57
CA ASP A 13 3.42 0.97 15.11
C ASP A 13 2.85 -0.38 14.68
N LEU A 14 1.58 -0.40 14.25
CA LEU A 14 0.88 -1.62 13.80
C LEU A 14 1.59 -2.30 12.62
N ASN A 15 2.30 -1.55 11.77
CA ASN A 15 3.11 -2.12 10.69
C ASN A 15 4.46 -2.69 11.19
N ARG A 16 4.64 -2.86 12.50
CA ARG A 16 5.72 -3.66 13.11
C ARG A 16 5.20 -4.92 13.80
N GLN A 17 3.89 -5.06 13.93
CA GLN A 17 3.27 -6.10 14.75
C GLN A 17 2.82 -7.32 13.94
N TRP A 18 3.19 -7.43 12.66
CA TRP A 18 2.67 -8.48 11.78
C TRP A 18 3.28 -9.86 12.05
N ARG A 19 4.49 -9.93 12.62
CA ARG A 19 5.15 -11.22 12.86
C ARG A 19 4.39 -12.03 13.92
N HIS A 20 4.13 -11.42 15.06
CA HIS A 20 3.40 -12.02 16.19
C HIS A 20 2.34 -11.03 16.73
N PRO A 21 1.25 -10.77 15.98
CA PRO A 21 0.20 -9.87 16.45
C PRO A 21 -0.54 -10.50 17.62
N SER A 22 -0.80 -9.71 18.67
CA SER A 22 -1.69 -10.10 19.77
C SER A 22 -3.13 -9.86 19.35
N GLU A 23 -4.01 -10.82 19.64
CA GLU A 23 -5.44 -10.70 19.33
C GLU A 23 -6.12 -9.57 20.11
N SER A 24 -5.68 -9.31 21.35
CA SER A 24 -6.24 -8.24 22.18
C SER A 24 -5.64 -6.87 21.88
N LEU A 25 -4.32 -6.79 21.63
CA LEU A 25 -3.61 -5.50 21.46
C LEU A 25 -3.55 -5.05 20.00
N HIS A 26 -3.55 -5.99 19.06
CA HIS A 26 -3.36 -5.76 17.62
C HIS A 26 -4.47 -6.46 16.83
N SER A 27 -5.71 -6.41 17.34
CA SER A 27 -6.88 -7.15 16.82
C SER A 27 -7.08 -7.02 15.32
N SER A 28 -6.87 -5.82 14.76
CA SER A 28 -6.96 -5.56 13.32
C SER A 28 -5.91 -6.30 12.50
N VAL A 29 -4.63 -6.22 12.91
CA VAL A 29 -3.53 -6.94 12.27
C VAL A 29 -3.71 -8.45 12.42
N HIS A 30 -4.15 -8.91 13.60
CA HIS A 30 -4.44 -10.31 13.87
C HIS A 30 -5.55 -10.85 12.97
N GLY A 31 -6.71 -10.18 12.94
CA GLY A 31 -7.87 -10.56 12.15
C GLY A 31 -7.57 -10.57 10.65
N LEU A 32 -6.90 -9.53 10.14
CA LEU A 32 -6.54 -9.47 8.74
C LEU A 32 -5.50 -10.53 8.34
N LYS A 33 -4.50 -10.79 9.19
CA LYS A 33 -3.53 -11.87 8.95
C LYS A 33 -4.25 -13.22 8.82
N ARG A 34 -5.24 -13.49 9.68
CA ARG A 34 -6.09 -14.70 9.59
C ARG A 34 -6.94 -14.72 8.32
N LEU A 35 -7.52 -13.59 7.92
CA LEU A 35 -8.30 -13.47 6.68
C LEU A 35 -7.42 -13.80 5.47
N ILE A 36 -6.25 -13.17 5.33
CA ILE A 36 -5.30 -13.45 4.23
C ILE A 36 -4.91 -14.93 4.20
N GLN A 37 -4.60 -15.52 5.36
CA GLN A 37 -4.27 -16.95 5.46
C GLN A 37 -5.42 -17.84 4.97
N ARG A 38 -6.66 -17.56 5.40
CA ARG A 38 -7.85 -18.31 5.00
C ARG A 38 -8.12 -18.14 3.50
N SER A 39 -8.17 -16.90 3.01
CA SER A 39 -8.43 -16.61 1.60
C SER A 39 -7.36 -17.21 0.69
N LYS A 40 -6.08 -17.20 1.09
CA LYS A 40 -5.01 -17.86 0.35
C LYS A 40 -5.20 -19.39 0.31
N ARG A 41 -5.56 -20.03 1.43
CA ARG A 41 -5.81 -21.49 1.48
C ARG A 41 -6.92 -21.91 0.51
N HIS A 42 -7.95 -21.09 0.38
CA HIS A 42 -9.04 -21.30 -0.58
C HIS A 42 -8.74 -20.79 -1.99
N LYS A 43 -7.49 -20.37 -2.28
CA LYS A 43 -7.07 -19.79 -3.56
C LYS A 43 -7.90 -18.57 -4.00
N ALA A 44 -8.55 -17.90 -3.05
CA ALA A 44 -9.38 -16.73 -3.31
C ALA A 44 -8.55 -15.43 -3.33
N CYS A 45 -7.43 -15.37 -2.59
CA CYS A 45 -6.57 -14.19 -2.56
C CYS A 45 -5.35 -14.35 -3.47
N CYS A 46 -5.26 -13.52 -4.51
CA CYS A 46 -4.12 -13.50 -5.43
C CYS A 46 -3.11 -12.39 -5.14
N MET A 47 -3.52 -11.36 -4.38
CA MET A 47 -2.73 -10.16 -4.15
C MET A 47 -3.09 -9.50 -2.83
N TYR A 48 -2.07 -8.95 -2.16
CA TYR A 48 -2.23 -8.09 -1.00
C TYR A 48 -1.58 -6.73 -1.20
N ILE A 49 -2.29 -5.66 -0.82
CA ILE A 49 -1.82 -4.28 -0.99
C ILE A 49 -1.85 -3.52 0.36
N ASP A 50 -0.71 -2.99 0.76
CA ASP A 50 -0.50 -2.16 1.96
C ASP A 50 -0.32 -0.70 1.54
N LEU A 51 -1.33 0.14 1.72
CA LEU A 51 -1.34 1.53 1.25
C LEU A 51 -0.80 2.48 2.34
N HIS A 52 0.22 3.26 2.00
CA HIS A 52 0.92 4.20 2.90
C HIS A 52 1.05 5.58 2.27
N GLY A 53 1.07 6.61 3.12
CA GLY A 53 1.52 7.94 2.75
C GLY A 53 3.03 8.10 2.94
N HIS A 54 3.71 8.74 1.99
CA HIS A 54 5.15 8.93 2.00
C HIS A 54 5.56 10.40 2.10
N SER A 55 6.39 10.74 3.09
CA SER A 55 6.73 12.12 3.44
C SER A 55 8.03 12.67 2.86
N ARG A 56 8.75 11.91 2.03
CA ARG A 56 10.09 12.33 1.55
C ARG A 56 10.28 12.26 0.03
N LYS A 57 9.40 11.58 -0.67
CA LYS A 57 9.52 11.32 -2.11
C LYS A 57 8.20 11.67 -2.76
N CYS A 58 8.26 12.30 -3.92
CA CYS A 58 7.09 12.63 -4.73
C CYS A 58 6.60 11.44 -5.56
N GLY A 59 5.35 11.51 -5.99
CA GLY A 59 4.70 10.50 -6.83
C GLY A 59 4.19 9.26 -6.08
N LEU A 60 3.76 8.28 -6.87
CA LEU A 60 3.26 6.97 -6.43
C LEU A 60 4.32 5.91 -6.71
N PHE A 61 4.62 5.01 -5.78
CA PHE A 61 5.59 3.95 -6.04
C PHE A 61 5.35 2.72 -5.17
N SER A 62 5.95 1.60 -5.55
CA SER A 62 5.73 0.31 -4.90
C SER A 62 6.98 -0.25 -4.25
N TYR A 63 6.81 -0.80 -3.05
CA TYR A 63 7.77 -1.67 -2.41
C TYR A 63 7.26 -3.11 -2.44
N ALA A 64 8.09 -4.06 -2.88
CA ALA A 64 7.76 -5.48 -2.95
C ALA A 64 8.94 -6.35 -2.47
N CYS A 65 8.71 -7.64 -2.25
CA CYS A 65 9.70 -8.59 -1.74
C CYS A 65 10.32 -9.46 -2.86
N ALA A 66 10.81 -8.82 -3.93
CA ALA A 66 11.23 -9.46 -5.18
C ALA A 66 12.76 -9.64 -5.32
N GLN A 67 13.44 -10.12 -4.28
CA GLN A 67 14.85 -10.54 -4.34
C GLN A 67 14.96 -11.97 -4.86
N TYR A 68 14.54 -12.18 -6.11
CA TYR A 68 14.70 -13.45 -6.82
C TYR A 68 15.89 -13.37 -7.80
N PRO A 69 16.55 -14.50 -8.11
CA PRO A 69 17.54 -14.60 -9.19
C PRO A 69 17.02 -14.04 -10.53
N LYS A 70 17.92 -13.68 -11.45
CA LYS A 70 17.54 -12.99 -12.70
C LYS A 70 16.69 -13.87 -13.62
N ASP A 71 16.96 -15.15 -13.60
CA ASP A 71 16.37 -16.27 -14.35
C ASP A 71 15.10 -16.85 -13.69
N ASP A 72 14.79 -16.44 -12.46
CA ASP A 72 13.60 -16.90 -11.76
C ASP A 72 12.34 -16.16 -12.24
N TYR A 73 11.36 -16.90 -12.76
CA TYR A 73 10.11 -16.34 -13.28
C TYR A 73 9.37 -15.47 -12.25
N ARG A 74 9.50 -15.78 -10.95
CA ARG A 74 8.87 -15.02 -9.84
C ARG A 74 9.37 -13.58 -9.76
N ARG A 75 10.58 -13.32 -10.27
CA ARG A 75 11.11 -11.96 -10.40
C ARG A 75 10.26 -11.13 -11.33
N PHE A 76 9.77 -11.72 -12.42
CA PHE A 76 8.93 -11.04 -13.40
C PHE A 76 7.50 -10.90 -12.87
N THR A 77 6.90 -11.97 -12.32
CA THR A 77 5.50 -11.94 -11.84
C THR A 77 5.28 -10.84 -10.80
N VAL A 78 6.15 -10.74 -9.78
CA VAL A 78 6.04 -9.71 -8.74
C VAL A 78 6.33 -8.30 -9.25
N ARG A 79 6.96 -8.15 -10.43
CA ARG A 79 7.22 -6.83 -11.03
C ARG A 79 6.16 -6.40 -12.03
N MET A 80 5.27 -7.32 -12.44
CA MET A 80 4.21 -7.02 -13.42
C MET A 80 3.25 -5.96 -12.92
N TYR A 81 2.73 -6.09 -11.69
CA TYR A 81 1.77 -5.13 -11.17
C TYR A 81 2.34 -3.69 -11.08
N PRO A 82 3.51 -3.45 -10.46
CA PRO A 82 4.15 -2.13 -10.52
C PRO A 82 4.44 -1.62 -11.94
N LYS A 83 4.74 -2.52 -12.89
CA LYS A 83 4.96 -2.14 -14.30
C LYS A 83 3.65 -1.69 -14.94
N LEU A 84 2.55 -2.39 -14.70
CA LEU A 84 1.21 -1.99 -15.17
C LEU A 84 0.83 -0.62 -14.59
N LEU A 85 1.02 -0.41 -13.28
CA LEU A 85 0.77 0.90 -12.67
C LEU A 85 1.57 2.02 -13.34
N SER A 86 2.84 1.77 -13.70
CA SER A 86 3.66 2.75 -14.43
C SER A 86 3.20 3.08 -15.85
N MET A 87 2.40 2.21 -16.46
CA MET A 87 1.84 2.42 -17.79
C MET A 87 0.48 3.11 -17.71
N LEU A 88 -0.26 2.89 -16.63
CA LEU A 88 -1.62 3.39 -16.44
C LEU A 88 -1.67 4.73 -15.70
N MET A 89 -0.70 5.01 -14.82
CA MET A 89 -0.70 6.20 -13.97
C MET A 89 0.55 7.05 -14.23
N PRO A 90 0.40 8.28 -14.76
CA PRO A 90 1.49 9.22 -14.96
C PRO A 90 2.27 9.55 -13.68
N GLU A 91 1.60 9.49 -12.52
CA GLU A 91 2.16 9.80 -11.20
C GLU A 91 3.03 8.66 -10.65
N PHE A 92 2.91 7.47 -11.23
CA PHE A 92 3.68 6.32 -10.80
C PHE A 92 5.14 6.48 -11.21
N THR A 93 6.05 6.36 -10.24
CA THR A 93 7.47 6.62 -10.38
C THR A 93 8.27 5.31 -10.22
N PRO A 94 8.56 4.55 -11.29
CA PRO A 94 9.23 3.25 -11.21
C PRO A 94 10.61 3.29 -10.54
N GLY A 95 11.35 4.40 -10.69
CA GLY A 95 12.66 4.59 -10.06
C GLY A 95 12.62 4.63 -8.53
N ASN A 96 11.47 4.98 -7.96
CA ASN A 96 11.27 5.00 -6.52
C ASN A 96 10.93 3.62 -5.93
N CYS A 97 10.57 2.64 -6.77
CA CYS A 97 10.26 1.28 -6.32
C CYS A 97 11.44 0.61 -5.62
N ARG A 98 11.15 -0.30 -4.69
CA ARG A 98 12.17 -1.07 -3.96
C ARG A 98 11.78 -2.53 -3.87
N TRP A 99 12.73 -3.39 -4.20
CA TRP A 99 12.55 -4.85 -4.30
C TRP A 99 13.18 -5.60 -3.14
N ARG A 100 14.06 -4.93 -2.39
CA ARG A 100 14.78 -5.50 -1.24
C ARG A 100 14.05 -5.16 0.06
N ILE A 101 14.15 -6.09 1.01
CA ILE A 101 13.68 -5.86 2.38
C ILE A 101 14.79 -5.09 3.11
N GLY A 102 14.47 -3.88 3.58
CA GLY A 102 15.39 -3.07 4.38
C GLY A 102 15.58 -3.62 5.80
N LYS A 103 16.67 -3.20 6.47
CA LYS A 103 16.94 -3.53 7.88
C LYS A 103 15.75 -3.12 8.76
N GLY A 104 15.39 -3.98 9.71
CA GLY A 104 14.26 -3.75 10.62
C GLY A 104 12.86 -3.81 9.99
N LYS A 105 12.74 -4.14 8.70
CA LYS A 105 11.43 -4.21 8.00
C LYS A 105 10.82 -5.60 7.97
N ARG A 106 11.49 -6.65 8.47
CA ARG A 106 10.95 -8.02 8.42
C ARG A 106 9.61 -8.19 9.15
N GLY A 107 9.30 -7.34 10.13
CA GLY A 107 8.03 -7.36 10.86
C GLY A 107 6.88 -6.57 10.22
N THR A 108 7.05 -6.04 9.00
CA THR A 108 5.97 -5.32 8.28
C THR A 108 5.00 -6.27 7.59
N ALA A 109 3.79 -5.77 7.33
CA ALA A 109 2.75 -6.45 6.54
C ALA A 109 3.34 -7.08 5.27
N ARG A 110 3.94 -6.24 4.42
CA ARG A 110 4.56 -6.67 3.17
C ARG A 110 5.57 -7.82 3.32
N CYS A 111 6.36 -7.83 4.39
CA CYS A 111 7.39 -8.84 4.55
C CYS A 111 6.80 -10.15 5.06
N VAL A 112 5.93 -10.07 6.07
CA VAL A 112 5.28 -11.23 6.68
C VAL A 112 4.33 -11.90 5.69
N VAL A 113 3.48 -11.13 4.99
CA VAL A 113 2.55 -11.69 4.01
C VAL A 113 3.31 -12.33 2.84
N ALA A 114 4.36 -11.68 2.33
CA ALA A 114 5.13 -12.24 1.21
C ALA A 114 5.98 -13.46 1.58
N LYS A 115 6.65 -13.44 2.74
CA LYS A 115 7.64 -14.46 3.11
C LYS A 115 7.10 -15.53 4.04
N ASP A 116 6.27 -15.16 5.01
CA ASP A 116 5.80 -16.09 6.03
C ASP A 116 4.45 -16.69 5.64
N LEU A 117 3.56 -15.90 5.01
CA LEU A 117 2.30 -16.41 4.47
C LEU A 117 2.44 -16.91 3.03
N GLY A 118 3.54 -16.58 2.35
CA GLY A 118 3.89 -17.05 1.01
C GLY A 118 3.01 -16.49 -0.11
N LEU A 119 2.48 -15.27 0.01
CA LEU A 119 1.76 -14.58 -1.06
C LEU A 119 2.72 -13.57 -1.73
N ALA A 120 3.40 -13.96 -2.79
CA ALA A 120 4.52 -13.18 -3.34
C ALA A 120 4.08 -11.82 -3.94
N GLU A 121 2.85 -11.77 -4.45
CA GLU A 121 2.12 -10.65 -5.02
C GLU A 121 1.62 -9.72 -3.89
N THR A 122 2.56 -9.26 -3.08
CA THR A 122 2.33 -8.43 -1.91
C THR A 122 3.10 -7.14 -2.07
N TYR A 123 2.38 -6.02 -2.03
CA TYR A 123 2.92 -4.71 -2.33
C TYR A 123 2.64 -3.77 -1.17
N THR A 124 3.61 -2.92 -0.83
CA THR A 124 3.30 -1.64 -0.20
C THR A 124 3.23 -0.60 -1.32
N ILE A 125 2.14 0.13 -1.43
CA ILE A 125 2.03 1.28 -2.34
C ILE A 125 2.14 2.55 -1.51
N GLU A 126 3.07 3.40 -1.88
CA GLU A 126 3.43 4.62 -1.19
C GLU A 126 2.98 5.80 -2.04
N ALA A 127 2.07 6.63 -1.52
CA ALA A 127 1.59 7.84 -2.16
C ALA A 127 2.19 9.07 -1.46
N SER A 128 2.83 9.96 -2.22
CA SER A 128 3.41 11.20 -1.67
C SER A 128 2.35 12.11 -1.05
N PHE A 129 2.69 12.78 0.06
CA PHE A 129 1.92 13.91 0.59
C PHE A 129 2.11 15.21 -0.20
N PHE A 130 3.15 15.29 -1.04
CA PHE A 130 3.55 16.51 -1.78
C PHE A 130 3.09 16.49 -3.26
N GLY A 131 2.13 15.64 -3.62
CA GLY A 131 1.63 15.51 -4.99
C GLY A 131 2.51 14.64 -5.90
N ALA A 132 2.10 14.58 -7.18
CA ALA A 132 2.83 13.89 -8.24
C ALA A 132 4.23 14.49 -8.42
N ALA A 133 5.22 13.66 -8.78
CA ALA A 133 6.50 14.20 -9.21
C ALA A 133 6.25 15.08 -10.46
N PRO A 134 6.92 16.24 -10.61
CA PRO A 134 6.80 17.02 -11.83
C PRO A 134 7.15 16.12 -13.01
N THR A 135 6.19 15.94 -13.92
CA THR A 135 6.46 15.31 -15.20
C THR A 135 7.56 16.14 -15.88
N PRO A 136 8.61 15.54 -16.46
CA PRO A 136 9.43 16.29 -17.40
C PRO A 136 8.49 16.82 -18.46
N ALA A 137 8.45 18.15 -18.60
CA ALA A 137 7.48 18.84 -19.44
C ALA A 137 7.46 18.20 -20.82
N ARG A 138 6.33 17.56 -21.17
CA ARG A 138 5.93 17.55 -22.56
C ARG A 138 5.51 18.97 -22.84
N GLU A 139 6.23 19.65 -23.72
CA GLU A 139 5.90 21.01 -24.15
C GLU A 139 4.42 21.05 -24.55
N SER A 140 3.62 21.77 -23.77
CA SER A 140 2.29 22.19 -24.18
C SER A 140 2.11 23.66 -23.80
N ARG A 141 1.69 24.40 -24.82
CA ARG A 141 1.53 25.86 -24.86
C ARG A 141 0.59 26.38 -23.77
N ALA A 142 0.86 27.62 -23.40
CA ALA A 142 0.30 28.42 -22.33
C ALA A 142 -1.24 28.54 -22.30
N GLY A 143 -1.75 28.83 -21.09
CA GLY A 143 -3.10 29.33 -20.81
C GLY A 143 -3.30 29.52 -19.31
N ASP A 144 -3.56 30.75 -18.89
CA ASP A 144 -3.56 31.31 -17.53
C ASP A 144 -4.86 31.06 -16.73
N ASP A 145 -4.80 31.45 -15.45
CA ASP A 145 -5.86 31.91 -14.54
C ASP A 145 -6.41 30.97 -13.45
N GLY A 146 -6.32 31.44 -12.20
CA GLY A 146 -7.45 31.39 -11.25
C GLY A 146 -7.22 30.75 -9.88
N LYS A 147 -7.05 31.62 -8.88
CA LYS A 147 -7.03 31.41 -7.41
C LYS A 147 -8.20 30.56 -6.85
N GLU A 148 -7.94 29.76 -5.80
CA GLU A 148 -8.60 29.93 -4.48
C GLU A 148 -7.97 29.05 -3.38
N ALA A 149 -7.90 29.60 -2.17
CA ALA A 149 -7.39 28.94 -0.98
C ALA A 149 -8.50 28.78 0.07
N THR A 150 -8.43 27.65 0.78
CA THR A 150 -8.91 27.42 2.16
C THR A 150 -10.37 26.99 2.38
N GLN A 151 -10.55 25.75 2.86
CA GLN A 151 -11.27 25.50 4.12
C GLN A 151 -10.95 24.08 4.65
N LEU A 152 -10.14 24.00 5.70
CA LEU A 152 -9.95 22.78 6.50
C LEU A 152 -11.16 22.61 7.41
N GLN A 153 -12.03 21.65 7.10
CA GLN A 153 -13.05 21.18 8.03
C GLN A 153 -12.49 20.02 8.85
N ARG A 154 -12.50 20.20 10.17
CA ARG A 154 -12.14 19.18 11.17
C ARG A 154 -13.07 17.98 11.03
N ALA A 155 -12.51 16.81 10.78
CA ALA A 155 -13.22 15.54 10.93
C ALA A 155 -12.39 14.56 11.78
N SER A 156 -13.13 13.83 12.60
CA SER A 156 -12.71 13.04 13.75
C SER A 156 -11.99 11.73 13.38
N SER A 157 -11.09 11.27 14.25
CA SER A 157 -10.29 10.06 14.07
C SER A 157 -11.11 8.77 14.20
N LYS A 158 -11.21 7.98 13.11
CA LYS A 158 -11.45 6.51 12.99
C LYS A 158 -11.53 6.24 11.48
N MET A 159 -10.83 5.30 10.84
CA MET A 159 -10.94 3.84 11.01
C MET A 159 -9.93 3.14 10.06
N MET A 160 -9.43 1.96 10.44
CA MET A 160 -8.75 1.03 9.54
C MET A 160 -9.79 0.46 8.57
N VAL A 161 -9.80 0.90 7.31
CA VAL A 161 -10.61 0.25 6.28
C VAL A 161 -9.81 -0.92 5.73
N THR A 162 -10.13 -2.12 6.21
CA THR A 162 -9.88 -3.35 5.45
C THR A 162 -10.97 -3.46 4.41
N GLY A 163 -10.62 -3.27 3.14
CA GLY A 163 -11.52 -3.58 2.03
C GLY A 163 -11.12 -4.92 1.41
N SER A 164 -12.11 -5.73 1.09
CA SER A 164 -12.01 -6.83 0.14
C SER A 164 -12.78 -6.40 -1.11
N ILE A 165 -12.14 -6.45 -2.28
CA ILE A 165 -12.90 -6.47 -3.54
C ILE A 165 -13.30 -7.92 -3.71
N GLU A 166 -14.49 -8.23 -3.21
CA GLU A 166 -15.12 -9.53 -3.36
C GLU A 166 -15.83 -9.65 -4.68
N ALA A 167 -16.19 -10.89 -4.94
CA ALA A 167 -16.19 -11.42 -6.25
C ALA A 167 -17.35 -12.43 -6.36
N GLU A 168 -18.46 -12.00 -6.95
CA GLU A 168 -19.73 -12.72 -7.00
C GLU A 168 -19.78 -13.96 -7.92
N GLN A 169 -18.75 -14.30 -8.71
CA GLN A 169 -18.82 -15.36 -9.74
C GLN A 169 -17.59 -16.29 -9.82
N PRO A 170 -17.72 -17.53 -10.36
CA PRO A 170 -16.60 -18.45 -10.56
C PRO A 170 -15.52 -17.88 -11.50
N GLY A 171 -14.25 -17.94 -11.09
CA GLY A 171 -13.11 -17.40 -11.87
C GLY A 171 -12.58 -16.05 -11.39
N GLN A 172 -13.06 -15.56 -10.24
CA GLN A 172 -12.84 -14.19 -9.82
C GLN A 172 -11.77 -14.07 -8.72
N VAL A 173 -11.13 -12.89 -8.69
CA VAL A 173 -9.85 -12.65 -8.03
C VAL A 173 -10.05 -11.70 -6.84
N THR A 174 -9.78 -12.13 -5.61
CA THR A 174 -9.84 -11.24 -4.44
C THR A 174 -8.51 -10.52 -4.22
N ILE A 175 -8.58 -9.19 -4.14
CA ILE A 175 -7.50 -8.32 -3.67
C ILE A 175 -7.86 -7.85 -2.26
N LEU A 176 -6.95 -8.07 -1.32
CA LEU A 176 -7.08 -7.56 0.04
C LEU A 176 -6.17 -6.35 0.22
N PHE A 177 -6.70 -5.27 0.78
CA PHE A 177 -5.90 -4.07 1.05
C PHE A 177 -6.05 -3.53 2.46
N THR A 178 -5.01 -2.81 2.88
CA THR A 178 -4.98 -2.03 4.13
C THR A 178 -4.62 -0.60 3.84
N THR A 179 -5.23 0.31 4.58
CA THR A 179 -4.90 1.73 4.54
C THR A 179 -4.19 2.14 5.83
N ALA A 180 -3.12 2.91 5.69
CA ALA A 180 -2.58 3.75 6.74
C ALA A 180 -2.83 5.21 6.34
N LYS A 181 -3.86 5.84 6.94
CA LYS A 181 -4.25 7.27 6.78
C LYS A 181 -4.00 7.83 5.36
N LEU A 182 -4.85 7.46 4.39
CA LEU A 182 -4.82 8.02 3.03
C LEU A 182 -5.56 9.37 2.90
N GLU A 183 -6.34 9.76 3.91
CA GLU A 183 -7.23 10.94 3.86
C GLU A 183 -6.49 12.29 3.72
N GLN A 184 -5.16 12.33 3.86
CA GLN A 184 -4.36 13.55 3.71
C GLN A 184 -3.80 13.75 2.29
N CYS A 185 -3.93 12.77 1.38
CA CYS A 185 -3.37 12.86 0.02
C CYS A 185 -4.44 13.12 -1.07
N GLY A 186 -5.70 13.39 -0.70
CA GLY A 186 -6.78 13.64 -1.67
C GLY A 186 -7.13 12.44 -2.57
N ALA A 187 -6.60 11.25 -2.28
CA ALA A 187 -6.88 10.03 -3.03
C ALA A 187 -8.25 9.48 -2.60
N ASN A 188 -9.30 9.93 -3.30
CA ASN A 188 -10.63 9.34 -3.17
C ASN A 188 -10.57 7.94 -3.82
N LEU A 189 -10.52 6.89 -3.00
CA LEU A 189 -10.67 5.51 -3.46
C LEU A 189 -12.17 5.22 -3.63
N ALA A 190 -12.78 5.89 -4.61
CA ALA A 190 -14.10 5.55 -5.12
C ALA A 190 -13.95 4.51 -6.23
#